data_AF-A0A4P7JIB6-F1
#
_entry.id   AF-A0A4P7JIB6-F1
#
_cell.length_a   1.000
_cell.length_b   1.000
_cell.length_c   1.000
_cell.angle_alpha   90.00
_cell.angle_beta   90.00
_cell.angle_gamma   90.00
#
_symmetry.space_group_name_H-M   'P 1'
#
loop_
_entity.id
_entity.type
_entity.pdbx_description
1 polymer ?
#
loop_
_entity_poly.entity_id
_entity_poly.type
_entity_poly.pdbx_seq_one_letter_code
_entity_poly.pdbx_strand_id
1 'polypeptide(L)'
;MPSFAARQAIVDKQQQIIAYELLFRDSMINVYPKVDAHTATQKLLHTALQSSQSKTFTQQKPAFINFTTETLQKGYPFKFDNRHIVVEILETEEPTQQLLSLCQELHQQGYEIALDDFINHQQWHAFFPYISIIKVDFRQTSTTEILQLIEHITNYPNIKLLAEKIENKQEFEHASRLGFEYFQGYFIDQPEVMKSRPHVMDEIGLELDLA
;
A
#
# COMPACT_ATOMS: atom_id res chain seq x y z
N MET A 1 -2.30 -23.06 -6.48
CA MET A 1 -3.60 -22.36 -6.61
C MET A 1 -3.33 -21.02 -7.27
N PRO A 2 -4.21 -20.53 -8.16
CA PRO A 2 -4.05 -19.20 -8.75
C PRO A 2 -4.20 -18.16 -7.65
N SER A 3 -3.16 -17.35 -7.43
CA SER A 3 -3.23 -16.20 -6.53
C SER A 3 -4.04 -15.11 -7.23
N PHE A 4 -5.25 -14.83 -6.74
CA PHE A 4 -6.05 -13.73 -7.25
C PHE A 4 -5.58 -12.44 -6.58
N ALA A 5 -4.94 -11.57 -7.35
CA ALA A 5 -4.74 -10.18 -6.94
C ALA A 5 -5.98 -9.39 -7.38
N ALA A 6 -6.69 -8.79 -6.43
CA ALA A 6 -7.61 -7.73 -6.74
C ALA A 6 -6.87 -6.39 -6.66
N ARG A 7 -7.40 -5.37 -7.32
CA ARG A 7 -6.94 -3.99 -7.17
C ARG A 7 -8.11 -3.10 -6.82
N GLN A 8 -7.84 -2.00 -6.13
CA GLN A 8 -8.82 -0.93 -5.93
C GLN A 8 -8.18 0.42 -6.28
N ALA A 9 -8.90 1.25 -7.03
CA ALA A 9 -8.40 2.56 -7.40
C ALA A 9 -8.30 3.52 -6.21
N ILE A 10 -7.23 4.30 -6.21
CA ILE A 10 -7.06 5.49 -5.38
C ILE A 10 -7.12 6.70 -6.33
N VAL A 11 -7.94 7.70 -5.99
CA VAL A 11 -8.16 8.89 -6.82
C VAL A 11 -7.79 10.19 -6.11
N ASP A 12 -7.54 11.24 -6.88
CA ASP A 12 -7.38 12.60 -6.39
C ASP A 12 -8.71 13.36 -6.22
N LYS A 13 -8.62 14.65 -5.85
CA LYS A 13 -9.77 15.57 -5.72
C LYS A 13 -10.57 15.75 -7.03
N GLN A 14 -9.96 15.49 -8.18
CA GLN A 14 -10.60 15.54 -9.50
C GLN A 14 -11.11 14.15 -9.95
N GLN A 15 -11.12 13.18 -9.03
CA GLN A 15 -11.51 11.79 -9.28
C GLN A 15 -10.66 11.12 -10.36
N GLN A 16 -9.45 11.60 -10.60
CA GLN A 16 -8.51 10.95 -11.51
C GLN A 16 -7.77 9.86 -10.75
N ILE A 17 -7.62 8.69 -11.39
CA ILE A 17 -6.89 7.56 -10.79
C ILE A 17 -5.41 7.92 -10.69
N ILE A 18 -4.89 7.96 -9.47
CA ILE A 18 -3.49 8.26 -9.17
C ILE A 18 -2.70 7.01 -8.82
N ALA A 19 -3.33 5.99 -8.25
CA ALA A 19 -2.70 4.73 -7.88
C ALA A 19 -3.72 3.59 -7.76
N TYR A 20 -3.22 2.39 -7.47
CA TYR A 20 -4.03 1.24 -7.10
C TYR A 20 -3.49 0.59 -5.82
N GLU A 21 -4.36 0.20 -4.91
CA GLU A 21 -3.99 -0.73 -3.84
C GLU A 21 -4.09 -2.17 -4.34
N LEU A 22 -3.08 -2.99 -4.05
CA LEU A 22 -3.07 -4.41 -4.39
C LEU A 22 -3.58 -5.25 -3.22
N LEU A 23 -4.68 -5.96 -3.46
CA LEU A 23 -5.38 -6.78 -2.47
C LEU A 23 -5.10 -8.26 -2.75
N PHE A 24 -4.32 -8.91 -1.89
CA PHE A 24 -3.94 -10.31 -2.05
C PHE A 24 -4.93 -11.23 -1.33
N ARG A 25 -5.80 -11.90 -2.09
CA ARG A 25 -6.80 -12.81 -1.51
C ARG A 25 -6.24 -14.23 -1.42
N ASP A 26 -5.72 -14.59 -0.25
CA ASP A 26 -5.59 -16.02 0.15
C ASP A 26 -5.81 -16.30 1.66
N SER A 27 -6.15 -15.28 2.46
CA SER A 27 -6.70 -15.46 3.81
C SER A 27 -7.38 -14.16 4.24
N MET A 28 -8.31 -14.21 5.20
CA MET A 28 -9.10 -13.06 5.68
C MET A 28 -8.29 -11.99 6.45
N ILE A 29 -7.05 -11.75 6.03
CA ILE A 29 -6.17 -10.73 6.56
C ILE A 29 -5.44 -10.17 5.34
N ASN A 30 -5.62 -8.88 5.07
CA ASN A 30 -4.98 -8.13 3.97
C ASN A 30 -3.51 -7.81 4.32
N VAL A 31 -2.81 -8.82 4.85
CA VAL A 31 -1.46 -8.73 5.37
C VAL A 31 -0.63 -9.70 4.57
N TYR A 32 0.57 -9.27 4.19
CA TYR A 32 1.58 -10.17 3.64
C TYR A 32 1.73 -11.37 4.61
N PRO A 33 1.37 -12.60 4.21
CA PRO A 33 0.98 -13.62 5.16
C PRO A 33 2.11 -14.02 6.12
N LYS A 34 1.75 -14.21 7.40
CA LYS A 34 2.52 -14.91 8.44
C LYS A 34 2.57 -16.42 8.18
N VAL A 35 2.90 -16.84 6.96
CA VAL A 35 2.98 -18.25 6.57
C VAL A 35 4.43 -18.58 6.25
N ASP A 36 4.88 -19.74 6.71
CA ASP A 36 6.22 -20.29 6.50
C ASP A 36 6.73 -20.05 5.05
N ALA A 37 7.91 -19.46 4.98
CA ALA A 37 8.10 -18.16 4.32
C ALA A 37 8.96 -18.22 3.05
N HIS A 38 8.95 -19.33 2.32
CA HIS A 38 9.58 -19.38 1.00
C HIS A 38 8.53 -19.32 -0.11
N THR A 39 7.66 -20.32 -0.22
CA THR A 39 6.83 -20.48 -1.43
C THR A 39 5.62 -19.53 -1.49
N ALA A 40 4.93 -19.25 -0.37
CA ALA A 40 3.75 -18.37 -0.36
C ALA A 40 4.14 -16.89 -0.50
N THR A 41 5.14 -16.47 0.29
CA THR A 41 5.88 -15.22 0.18
C THR A 41 6.42 -14.99 -1.23
N GLN A 42 7.13 -15.95 -1.83
CA GLN A 42 7.65 -15.81 -3.20
C GLN A 42 6.54 -15.71 -4.23
N LYS A 43 5.46 -16.48 -4.11
CA LYS A 43 4.33 -16.38 -5.04
C LYS A 43 3.63 -15.04 -4.94
N LEU A 44 3.39 -14.54 -3.73
CA LEU A 44 2.78 -13.22 -3.53
C LEU A 44 3.70 -12.11 -4.00
N LEU A 45 4.99 -12.20 -3.70
CA LEU A 45 5.99 -11.27 -4.19
C LEU A 45 6.09 -11.31 -5.72
N HIS A 46 6.08 -12.50 -6.32
CA HIS A 46 6.10 -12.67 -7.78
C HIS A 46 4.83 -12.11 -8.42
N THR A 47 3.66 -12.39 -7.85
CA THR A 47 2.39 -11.81 -8.30
C THR A 47 2.39 -10.29 -8.13
N ALA A 48 2.88 -9.76 -7.01
CA ALA A 48 3.00 -8.33 -6.77
C ALA A 48 3.96 -7.65 -7.74
N LEU A 49 5.12 -8.27 -8.01
CA LEU A 49 6.12 -7.80 -8.97
C LEU A 49 5.53 -7.82 -10.39
N GLN A 50 4.90 -8.92 -10.79
CA GLN A 50 4.22 -9.01 -12.07
C GLN A 50 3.10 -7.99 -12.20
N SER A 51 2.29 -7.79 -11.16
CA SER A 51 1.20 -6.82 -11.17
C SER A 51 1.69 -5.37 -11.20
N SER A 52 2.65 -5.00 -10.35
CA SER A 52 3.23 -3.64 -10.31
C SER A 52 3.99 -3.29 -11.58
N GLN A 53 4.69 -4.24 -12.19
CA GLN A 53 5.38 -4.05 -13.47
C GLN A 53 4.45 -4.21 -14.68
N SER A 54 3.29 -4.82 -14.50
CA SER A 54 2.31 -5.01 -15.56
C SER A 54 1.64 -3.68 -15.87
N LYS A 55 2.01 -3.12 -17.02
CA LYS A 55 1.40 -1.92 -17.60
C LYS A 55 -0.12 -2.01 -17.70
N THR A 56 -0.68 -3.21 -17.81
CA THR A 56 -2.13 -3.44 -17.87
C THR A 56 -2.76 -3.58 -16.49
N PHE A 57 -2.05 -4.11 -15.50
CA PHE A 57 -2.63 -4.38 -14.17
C PHE A 57 -2.75 -3.13 -13.30
N THR A 58 -1.80 -2.19 -13.35
CA THR A 58 -1.90 -0.92 -12.60
C THR A 58 -2.09 0.28 -13.53
N GLN A 59 -2.29 0.07 -14.83
CA GLN A 59 -2.35 1.15 -15.82
C GLN A 59 -1.13 2.08 -15.76
N GLN A 60 0.05 1.53 -15.41
CA GLN A 60 1.31 2.28 -15.19
C GLN A 60 1.26 3.28 -14.01
N LYS A 61 0.28 3.13 -13.12
CA LYS A 61 0.21 3.88 -11.86
C LYS A 61 0.94 3.13 -10.74
N PRO A 62 1.42 3.85 -9.70
CA PRO A 62 1.99 3.22 -8.52
C PRO A 62 1.02 2.24 -7.86
N ALA A 63 1.59 1.21 -7.27
CA ALA A 63 0.87 0.18 -6.54
C ALA A 63 1.12 0.30 -5.04
N PHE A 64 0.08 0.49 -4.25
CA PHE A 64 0.19 0.43 -2.80
C PHE A 64 0.23 -1.05 -2.38
N ILE A 65 1.22 -1.40 -1.54
CA ILE A 65 1.51 -2.77 -1.14
C ILE A 65 1.81 -2.81 0.36
N ASN A 66 1.15 -3.74 1.06
CA ASN A 66 1.26 -3.89 2.50
C ASN A 66 2.53 -4.65 2.89
N PHE A 67 3.30 -4.06 3.81
CA PHE A 67 4.49 -4.67 4.38
C PHE A 67 4.41 -4.69 5.91
N THR A 68 4.87 -5.80 6.49
CA THR A 68 5.11 -5.95 7.92
C THR A 68 6.57 -5.59 8.21
N THR A 69 6.91 -5.31 9.47
CA THR A 69 8.32 -5.10 9.85
C THR A 69 9.21 -6.26 9.37
N GLU A 70 8.73 -7.50 9.44
CA GLU A 70 9.46 -8.68 8.99
C GLU A 70 9.77 -8.63 7.48
N THR A 71 8.81 -8.24 6.64
CA THR A 71 9.01 -8.22 5.18
C THR A 71 9.87 -7.05 4.73
N LEU A 72 9.82 -5.94 5.47
CA LEU A 72 10.74 -4.81 5.32
C LEU A 72 12.18 -5.23 5.64
N GLN A 73 12.41 -5.92 6.77
CA GLN A 73 13.74 -6.42 7.15
C GLN A 73 14.34 -7.36 6.12
N LYS A 74 13.50 -8.16 5.45
CA LYS A 74 13.94 -9.06 4.36
C LYS A 74 14.22 -8.32 3.04
N GLY A 75 14.07 -6.99 3.01
CA GLY A 75 14.37 -6.15 1.86
C GLY A 75 13.41 -6.36 0.68
N TYR A 76 12.18 -6.79 0.94
CA TYR A 76 11.22 -7.06 -0.14
C TYR A 76 10.80 -5.83 -0.95
N PRO A 77 10.60 -4.64 -0.36
CA PRO A 77 10.32 -3.43 -1.14
C PRO A 77 11.41 -3.11 -2.17
N PHE A 78 12.68 -3.40 -1.85
CA PHE A 78 13.83 -3.11 -2.73
C PHE A 78 13.88 -3.97 -3.99
N LYS A 79 12.98 -4.95 -4.14
CA LYS A 79 12.81 -5.73 -5.37
C LYS A 79 11.98 -4.99 -6.42
N PHE A 80 11.35 -3.88 -6.04
CA PHE A 80 10.52 -3.03 -6.89
C PHE A 80 11.24 -1.71 -7.19
N ASP A 81 10.98 -1.14 -8.36
CA ASP A 81 11.34 0.26 -8.64
C ASP A 81 10.51 1.18 -7.72
N ASN A 82 11.16 2.12 -7.05
CA ASN A 82 10.52 3.05 -6.11
C ASN A 82 9.42 3.91 -6.74
N ARG A 83 9.41 4.07 -8.07
CA ARG A 83 8.35 4.79 -8.81
C ARG A 83 7.09 3.98 -9.04
N HIS A 84 7.15 2.67 -8.86
CA HIS A 84 6.05 1.76 -9.15
C HIS A 84 5.31 1.28 -7.91
N ILE A 85 5.82 1.55 -6.70
CA ILE A 85 5.17 1.14 -5.46
C ILE A 85 5.11 2.25 -4.43
N VAL A 86 4.09 2.18 -3.58
CA VAL A 86 4.02 2.87 -2.30
C VAL A 86 4.07 1.80 -1.21
N VAL A 87 4.96 1.95 -0.25
CA VAL A 87 5.14 1.01 0.85
C VAL A 87 4.13 1.32 1.94
N GLU A 88 3.11 0.49 2.11
CA GLU A 88 2.13 0.63 3.19
C GLU A 88 2.59 -0.11 4.46
N ILE A 89 2.69 0.61 5.56
CA ILE A 89 2.91 0.07 6.90
C ILE A 89 1.55 -0.18 7.55
N LEU A 90 1.30 -1.44 7.91
CA LEU A 90 0.03 -1.87 8.49
C LEU A 90 -0.22 -1.25 9.87
N GLU A 91 -1.49 -0.96 10.18
CA GLU A 91 -1.96 -0.47 11.49
C GLU A 91 -1.53 -1.36 12.68
N THR A 92 -1.32 -2.66 12.43
CA THR A 92 -0.95 -3.65 13.44
C THR A 92 0.53 -3.63 13.81
N GLU A 93 1.34 -2.85 13.10
CA GLU A 93 2.77 -2.72 13.36
C GLU A 93 3.02 -1.71 14.49
N GLU A 94 3.99 -2.01 15.34
CA GLU A 94 4.33 -1.15 16.47
C GLU A 94 5.44 -0.14 16.08
N PRO A 95 5.37 1.13 16.53
CA PRO A 95 6.34 2.18 16.21
C PRO A 95 7.67 2.00 16.96
N THR A 96 8.38 0.92 16.63
CA THR A 96 9.67 0.55 17.23
C THR A 96 10.84 1.28 16.56
N GLN A 97 11.98 1.36 17.25
CA GLN A 97 13.22 1.91 16.68
C GLN A 97 13.69 1.14 15.43
N GLN A 98 13.43 -0.16 15.39
CA GLN A 98 13.74 -1.01 14.25
C GLN A 98 12.91 -0.61 13.02
N LEU A 99 11.59 -0.49 13.17
CA LEU A 99 10.70 -0.05 12.10
C LEU A 99 11.07 1.35 11.62
N LEU A 100 11.36 2.28 12.55
CA LEU A 100 11.81 3.63 12.20
C LEU A 100 13.07 3.62 11.33
N SER A 101 14.04 2.75 11.66
CA SER A 101 15.28 2.64 10.88
C SER A 101 15.02 2.12 9.46
N LEU A 102 14.06 1.20 9.30
CA LEU A 102 13.65 0.69 7.98
C LEU A 102 12.94 1.78 7.16
N CYS A 103 12.05 2.58 7.78
CA CYS A 103 11.39 3.70 7.11
C CYS A 103 12.40 4.78 6.67
N GLN A 104 13.42 5.04 7.48
CA GLN A 104 14.52 5.95 7.12
C GLN A 104 15.29 5.46 5.88
N GLU A 105 15.63 4.17 5.84
CA GLU A 105 16.32 3.56 4.70
C GLU A 105 15.48 3.65 3.42
N LEU A 106 14.20 3.26 3.49
CA LEU A 106 13.27 3.38 2.37
C LEU A 106 13.16 4.81 1.84
N HIS A 107 13.00 5.77 2.74
CA HIS A 107 12.92 7.18 2.38
C HIS A 107 14.21 7.67 1.70
N GLN A 108 15.39 7.29 2.22
CA GLN A 108 16.69 7.62 1.61
C GLN A 108 16.83 7.03 0.21
N GLN A 109 16.23 5.86 -0.04
CA GLN A 109 16.20 5.22 -1.36
C GLN A 109 15.07 5.76 -2.27
N GLY A 110 14.32 6.77 -1.83
CA GLY A 110 13.31 7.47 -2.62
C GLY A 110 11.96 6.75 -2.72
N TYR A 111 11.66 5.80 -1.82
CA TYR A 111 10.33 5.19 -1.75
C TYR A 111 9.34 6.12 -1.07
N GLU A 112 8.11 6.16 -1.60
CA GLU A 112 6.97 6.71 -0.87
C GLU A 112 6.49 5.69 0.17
N ILE A 113 6.19 6.18 1.38
CA ILE A 113 5.75 5.36 2.51
C ILE A 113 4.38 5.88 2.97
N ALA A 114 3.44 4.95 3.17
CA ALA A 114 2.11 5.22 3.68
C ALA A 114 1.91 4.52 5.05
N LEU A 115 1.18 5.17 5.95
CA LEU A 115 0.64 4.53 7.16
C LEU A 115 -0.81 4.15 6.92
N ASP A 116 -1.14 2.88 7.11
CA ASP A 116 -2.48 2.31 6.87
C ASP A 116 -3.40 2.46 8.11
N ASP A 117 -4.69 2.74 7.89
CA ASP A 117 -5.75 2.89 8.90
C ASP A 117 -5.24 3.61 10.20
N PHE A 118 -4.57 4.76 10.02
CA PHE A 118 -3.74 5.38 11.05
C PHE A 118 -4.55 6.00 12.20
N ILE A 119 -4.23 5.55 13.41
CA ILE A 119 -4.71 6.16 14.66
C ILE A 119 -3.56 6.95 15.29
N ASN A 120 -3.79 8.26 15.49
CA ASN A 120 -2.75 9.15 15.99
C ASN A 120 -2.25 8.75 17.38
N HIS A 121 -0.96 8.45 17.48
CA HIS A 121 -0.27 8.19 18.74
C HIS A 121 1.11 8.85 18.73
N GLN A 122 1.52 9.43 19.87
CA GLN A 122 2.72 10.26 19.96
C GLN A 122 4.01 9.55 19.50
N GLN A 123 4.09 8.23 19.65
CA GLN A 123 5.24 7.44 19.21
C GLN A 123 5.46 7.48 17.68
N TRP A 124 4.40 7.68 16.90
CA TRP A 124 4.48 7.77 15.45
C TRP A 124 5.05 9.11 14.95
N HIS A 125 5.12 10.14 15.79
CA HIS A 125 5.62 11.46 15.36
C HIS A 125 7.07 11.40 14.85
N ALA A 126 7.88 10.47 15.35
CA ALA A 126 9.25 10.26 14.88
C ALA A 126 9.32 9.76 13.42
N PHE A 127 8.23 9.19 12.91
CA PHE A 127 8.13 8.65 11.56
C PHE A 127 7.75 9.71 10.52
N PHE A 128 7.01 10.74 10.91
CA PHE A 128 6.47 11.77 10.01
C PHE A 128 7.47 12.40 9.02
N PRO A 129 8.75 12.64 9.37
CA PRO A 129 9.75 13.09 8.38
C PRO A 129 9.93 12.16 7.16
N TYR A 130 9.58 10.89 7.29
CA TYR A 130 9.81 9.83 6.29
C TYR A 130 8.52 9.35 5.62
N ILE A 131 7.36 9.78 6.11
CA ILE A 131 6.05 9.38 5.60
C ILE A 131 5.61 10.33 4.49
N SER A 132 5.03 9.77 3.43
CA SER A 132 4.46 10.52 2.30
C SER A 132 2.93 10.59 2.39
N ILE A 133 2.30 9.54 2.92
CA ILE A 133 0.85 9.42 2.94
C ILE A 133 0.38 8.88 4.30
N ILE A 134 -0.72 9.41 4.83
CA ILE A 134 -1.42 8.81 5.96
C ILE A 134 -2.84 8.48 5.50
N LYS A 135 -3.20 7.20 5.60
CA LYS A 135 -4.52 6.68 5.29
C LYS A 135 -5.39 6.72 6.55
N VAL A 136 -6.63 7.16 6.41
CA VAL A 136 -7.57 7.33 7.52
C VAL A 136 -8.91 6.71 7.16
N ASP A 137 -9.39 5.76 7.96
CA ASP A 137 -10.78 5.31 7.92
C ASP A 137 -11.70 6.49 8.21
N PHE A 138 -12.33 7.01 7.16
CA PHE A 138 -13.15 8.22 7.27
C PHE A 138 -14.46 8.00 8.03
N ARG A 139 -14.88 6.74 8.19
CA ARG A 139 -16.12 6.38 8.87
C ARG A 139 -15.91 6.05 10.34
N GLN A 140 -14.71 5.59 10.71
CA GLN A 140 -14.36 5.28 12.09
C GLN A 140 -13.67 6.44 12.82
N THR A 141 -13.02 7.35 12.09
CA THR A 141 -12.32 8.49 12.68
C THR A 141 -13.23 9.71 12.75
N SER A 142 -13.39 10.29 13.95
CA SER A 142 -14.21 11.49 14.13
C SER A 142 -13.54 12.73 13.49
N THR A 143 -14.34 13.73 13.13
CA THR A 143 -13.82 15.00 12.62
C THR A 143 -12.83 15.66 13.58
N THR A 144 -13.04 15.54 14.90
CA THR A 144 -12.13 16.08 15.91
C THR A 144 -10.76 15.41 15.86
N GLU A 145 -10.71 14.09 15.77
CA GLU A 145 -9.46 13.32 15.65
C GLU A 145 -8.73 13.64 14.34
N ILE A 146 -9.48 13.78 13.23
CA ILE A 146 -8.92 14.22 11.94
C ILE A 146 -8.27 15.61 12.06
N LEU A 147 -8.94 16.57 12.70
CA LEU A 147 -8.39 17.91 12.88
C LEU A 147 -7.14 17.91 13.76
N GLN A 148 -7.10 17.09 14.81
CA GLN A 148 -5.91 16.89 15.63
C GLN A 148 -4.76 16.29 14.82
N LEU A 149 -5.03 15.27 14.00
CA LEU A 149 -4.03 14.71 13.09
C LEU A 149 -3.46 15.78 12.15
N ILE A 150 -4.32 16.59 11.53
CA ILE A 150 -3.91 17.69 10.64
C ILE A 150 -3.00 18.67 11.39
N GLU A 151 -3.34 19.03 12.63
CA GLU A 151 -2.49 19.89 13.46
C GLU A 151 -1.10 19.26 13.70
N HIS A 152 -1.04 17.98 14.02
CA HIS A 152 0.22 17.26 14.24
C HIS A 152 1.09 17.16 13.00
N ILE A 153 0.49 17.02 11.81
CA ILE A 153 1.23 16.92 10.55
C ILE A 153 1.50 18.28 9.88
N THR A 154 1.06 19.40 10.46
CA THR A 154 1.18 20.74 9.85
C THR A 154 2.64 21.12 9.54
N ASN A 155 3.60 20.65 10.34
CA ASN A 155 5.03 20.88 10.11
C ASN A 155 5.67 19.92 9.09
N TYR A 156 4.89 19.01 8.52
CA TYR A 156 5.33 17.97 7.57
C TYR A 156 4.55 18.11 6.26
N PRO A 157 4.82 19.16 5.45
CA PRO A 157 4.06 19.49 4.25
C PRO A 157 4.16 18.44 3.13
N ASN A 158 5.06 17.46 3.28
CA ASN A 158 5.19 16.30 2.42
C ASN A 158 4.11 15.24 2.66
N ILE A 159 3.44 15.26 3.81
CA ILE A 159 2.42 14.26 4.16
C ILE A 159 1.09 14.65 3.50
N LYS A 160 0.55 13.74 2.71
CA LYS A 160 -0.78 13.84 2.13
C LYS A 160 -1.74 12.92 2.87
N LEU A 161 -2.98 13.38 3.07
CA LEU A 161 -4.01 12.56 3.67
C LEU A 161 -4.82 11.82 2.59
N LEU A 162 -5.03 10.52 2.82
CA LEU A 162 -5.89 9.64 2.02
C LEU A 162 -7.10 9.22 2.85
N ALA A 163 -8.31 9.54 2.37
CA ALA A 163 -9.55 9.16 3.04
C ALA A 163 -10.03 7.82 2.51
N GLU A 164 -10.12 6.83 3.40
CA GLU A 164 -10.57 5.48 3.06
C GLU A 164 -12.03 5.25 3.37
N LYS A 165 -12.57 4.18 2.76
CA LYS A 165 -13.94 3.69 2.97
C LYS A 165 -15.00 4.76 2.69
N ILE A 166 -14.73 5.64 1.72
CA ILE A 166 -15.69 6.62 1.20
C ILE A 166 -16.81 5.88 0.43
N GLU A 167 -18.05 5.98 0.91
CA GLU A 167 -19.21 5.26 0.38
C GLU A 167 -20.19 6.16 -0.38
N ASN A 168 -20.08 7.49 -0.22
CA ASN A 168 -20.95 8.42 -0.95
C ASN A 168 -20.29 9.77 -1.26
N LYS A 169 -20.96 10.55 -2.10
CA LYS A 169 -20.52 11.89 -2.52
C LYS A 169 -20.40 12.88 -1.35
N GLN A 170 -21.25 12.78 -0.34
CA GLN A 170 -21.22 13.73 0.79
C GLN A 170 -19.96 13.53 1.64
N GLU A 171 -19.56 12.27 1.87
CA GLU A 171 -18.30 11.92 2.53
C GLU A 171 -17.09 12.40 1.72
N PHE A 172 -17.06 12.14 0.41
CA PHE A 172 -16.00 12.63 -0.48
C PHE A 172 -15.83 14.16 -0.37
N GLU A 173 -16.93 14.90 -0.48
CA GLU A 173 -16.91 16.35 -0.38
C GLU A 173 -16.52 16.84 1.03
N HIS A 174 -16.93 16.11 2.08
CA HIS A 174 -16.55 16.44 3.46
C HIS A 174 -15.05 16.23 3.68
N ALA A 175 -14.51 15.08 3.29
CA ALA A 175 -13.08 14.78 3.34
C ALA A 175 -12.28 15.82 2.53
N SER A 176 -12.72 16.15 1.32
CA SER A 176 -12.04 17.15 0.49
C SER A 176 -12.02 18.54 1.13
N ARG A 177 -13.06 18.93 1.88
CA ARG A 177 -13.09 20.21 2.62
C ARG A 177 -12.17 20.20 3.84
N LEU A 178 -11.96 19.05 4.46
CA LEU A 178 -11.03 18.88 5.58
C LEU A 178 -9.56 18.89 5.14
N GLY A 179 -9.29 18.78 3.84
CA GLY A 179 -7.96 18.92 3.28
C GLY A 179 -7.39 17.65 2.64
N PHE A 180 -8.09 16.51 2.75
CA PHE A 180 -7.68 15.25 2.12
C PHE A 180 -7.41 15.40 0.63
N GLU A 181 -6.32 14.82 0.17
CA GLU A 181 -5.86 14.91 -1.23
C GLU A 181 -6.20 13.66 -2.04
N TYR A 182 -6.22 12.51 -1.36
CA TYR A 182 -6.50 11.21 -1.96
C TYR A 182 -7.72 10.54 -1.33
N PHE A 183 -8.37 9.69 -2.12
CA PHE A 183 -9.62 9.06 -1.72
C PHE A 183 -9.69 7.63 -2.24
N GLN A 184 -10.27 6.75 -1.43
CA GLN A 184 -10.52 5.35 -1.74
C GLN A 184 -11.82 4.89 -1.08
N GLY A 185 -12.59 4.04 -1.75
CA GLY A 185 -13.84 3.48 -1.22
C GLY A 185 -14.84 3.10 -2.30
N TYR A 186 -15.94 2.46 -1.91
CA TYR A 186 -16.93 1.91 -2.85
C TYR A 186 -17.68 2.97 -3.66
N PHE A 187 -17.69 4.23 -3.21
CA PHE A 187 -18.19 5.35 -4.04
C PHE A 187 -17.34 5.56 -5.29
N ILE A 188 -16.04 5.29 -5.19
CA ILE A 188 -15.04 5.57 -6.22
C ILE A 188 -14.86 4.35 -7.12
N ASP A 189 -14.56 3.21 -6.50
CA ASP A 189 -14.28 1.96 -7.20
C ASP A 189 -14.50 0.76 -6.28
N GLN A 190 -15.06 -0.32 -6.82
CA GLN A 190 -15.16 -1.59 -6.11
C GLN A 190 -13.94 -2.46 -6.46
N PRO A 191 -13.37 -3.23 -5.51
CA PRO A 191 -12.24 -4.11 -5.79
C PRO A 191 -12.46 -5.01 -7.00
N GLU A 192 -11.66 -4.82 -8.05
CA GLU A 192 -11.73 -5.59 -9.29
C GLU A 192 -10.82 -6.83 -9.18
N VAL A 193 -11.40 -8.03 -9.23
CA VAL A 193 -10.61 -9.27 -9.26
C VAL A 193 -10.04 -9.45 -10.67
N MET A 194 -8.76 -9.20 -10.80
CA MET A 194 -8.03 -9.42 -12.05
C MET A 194 -7.56 -10.88 -12.11
N LYS A 195 -8.13 -11.67 -13.02
CA LYS A 195 -7.61 -13.01 -13.32
C LYS A 195 -6.27 -12.85 -14.02
N SER A 196 -5.15 -13.17 -13.35
CA SER A 196 -3.92 -13.44 -14.09
C SER A 196 -4.20 -14.67 -14.95
N ARG A 197 -4.08 -14.53 -16.28
CA ARG A 197 -4.00 -15.73 -17.12
C ARG A 197 -2.74 -16.45 -16.66
N PRO A 198 -2.79 -17.75 -16.33
CA PRO A 198 -1.56 -18.50 -16.17
C PRO A 198 -0.84 -18.37 -17.51
N HIS A 199 0.28 -17.65 -17.52
CA HIS A 199 1.28 -17.92 -18.53
C HIS A 199 1.69 -19.37 -18.23
N VAL A 200 1.24 -20.28 -19.09
CA VAL A 200 1.84 -21.61 -19.18
C VAL A 200 3.33 -21.32 -19.34
N MET A 201 4.11 -21.74 -18.34
CA MET A 201 5.55 -21.85 -18.50
C MET A 201 5.74 -22.86 -19.62
N ASP A 202 5.93 -22.38 -20.85
CA ASP A 202 6.55 -23.21 -21.86
C ASP A 202 7.92 -23.61 -21.29
N GLU A 203 8.15 -24.92 -21.28
CA GLU A 203 9.30 -25.62 -20.75
C GLU A 203 10.59 -24.90 -21.16
N ILE A 204 11.23 -24.21 -20.22
CA ILE A 204 12.66 -23.89 -20.36
C ILE A 204 13.38 -25.21 -20.13
N GLY A 205 13.80 -25.82 -21.24
CA GLY A 205 14.61 -27.02 -21.28
C GLY A 205 15.83 -26.88 -20.38
N LEU A 206 15.82 -27.64 -19.28
CA LEU A 206 17.03 -28.02 -18.57
C LEU A 206 17.61 -29.24 -19.30
N GLU A 207 18.41 -28.97 -20.34
CA GLU A 207 19.43 -29.94 -20.75
C GLU A 207 20.51 -29.96 -19.66
N LEU A 208 20.47 -31.02 -18.87
CA LEU A 208 21.57 -31.46 -18.02
C LEU A 208 22.68 -31.99 -18.94
N ASP A 209 23.66 -31.15 -19.27
CA ASP A 209 24.94 -31.64 -19.77
C ASP A 209 25.77 -32.14 -18.58
N LEU A 210 25.69 -33.46 -18.38
CA LEU A 210 26.70 -34.25 -17.70
C LEU A 210 27.74 -34.69 -18.73
N ALA A 211 28.96 -34.15 -18.62
CA ALA A 211 30.19 -34.77 -19.08
C ALA A 211 31.34 -34.37 -18.15
#